data_AF-A0A653DQF2-F1
#
_entry.id   AF-A0A653DQF2-F1
#
_cell.length_a   1.000
_cell.length_b   1.000
_cell.length_c   1.000
_cell.angle_alpha   90.00
_cell.angle_beta   90.00
_cell.angle_gamma   90.00
#
_symmetry.space_group_name_H-M   'P 1'
#
loop_
_entity.id
_entity.type
_entity.pdbx_description
1 polymer ?
#
loop_
_entity_poly.entity_id
_entity_poly.type
_entity_poly.pdbx_seq_one_letter_code
_entity_poly.pdbx_strand_id
1 'polypeptide(L)' 'IGGSKITSLRFADDTILIAASQEELVALLNVLEQHSAAYGLGINYNKSKIESMIIIEK' A
#
# COMPACT_ATOMS: atom_id res chain seq x y z
N ILE A 1 -14.13 15.24 7.51
CA ILE A 1 -13.78 13.82 7.76
C ILE A 1 -12.49 13.55 7.01
N GLY A 2 -11.44 13.17 7.76
CA GLY A 2 -10.04 13.29 7.39
C GLY A 2 -9.52 12.20 6.47
N GLY A 3 -9.52 12.46 5.16
CA GLY A 3 -8.79 11.63 4.21
C GLY A 3 -7.29 11.96 4.26
N SER A 4 -6.47 11.06 4.80
CA SER A 4 -5.03 11.10 4.60
C SER A 4 -4.73 10.71 3.15
N LYS A 5 -4.59 11.73 2.29
CA LYS A 5 -4.15 11.56 0.90
C LYS A 5 -2.71 11.06 0.90
N ILE A 6 -2.50 9.80 0.55
CA ILE A 6 -1.14 9.23 0.43
C ILE A 6 -0.43 9.92 -0.75
N THR A 7 0.51 10.79 -0.40
CA THR A 7 1.44 11.44 -1.31
C THR A 7 2.80 10.79 -1.16
N SER A 8 3.17 9.92 -2.10
CA SER A 8 4.54 9.78 -2.63
C SER A 8 4.75 8.40 -3.25
N LEU A 9 4.33 8.22 -4.50
CA LEU A 9 4.92 7.22 -5.38
C LEU A 9 6.14 7.88 -6.03
N ARG A 10 7.27 7.89 -5.32
CA ARG A 10 8.57 8.13 -5.96
C ARG A 10 9.07 6.78 -6.44
N PHE A 11 9.75 6.79 -7.58
CA PHE A 11 10.43 5.68 -8.24
C PHE A 11 11.47 5.03 -7.28
N ALA A 12 10.99 4.27 -6.31
CA ALA A 12 11.75 3.56 -5.29
C ALA A 12 11.20 2.12 -5.26
N ASP A 13 12.10 1.13 -5.24
CA ASP A 13 11.72 -0.30 -5.24
C ASP A 13 10.86 -0.69 -4.03
N ASP A 14 10.91 0.10 -2.94
CA ASP A 14 10.19 -0.15 -1.72
C ASP A 14 8.95 0.76 -1.60
N THR A 15 7.77 0.15 -1.53
CA THR A 15 6.46 0.82 -1.34
C THR A 15 5.89 0.48 0.04
N ILE A 16 5.47 1.48 0.81
CA ILE A 16 4.80 1.31 2.12
C ILE A 16 3.32 1.69 1.97
N LEU A 17 2.41 0.77 2.35
CA LEU A 17 0.97 1.00 2.37
C LEU A 17 0.46 1.15 3.81
N ILE A 18 -0.39 2.14 4.06
CA ILE A 18 -0.99 2.41 5.38
C ILE A 18 -2.51 2.51 5.18
N ALA A 19 -3.26 1.77 5.98
CA ALA A 19 -4.73 1.72 5.94
C ALA A 19 -5.30 1.66 7.36
N ALA A 20 -6.55 2.10 7.55
CA ALA A 20 -7.20 2.03 8.86
C ALA A 20 -7.79 0.64 9.14
N SER A 21 -7.98 -0.18 8.11
CA SER A 21 -8.47 -1.56 8.23
C SER A 21 -7.79 -2.51 7.25
N GLN A 22 -7.94 -3.81 7.49
CA GLN A 22 -7.46 -4.85 6.58
C GLN A 22 -8.16 -4.77 5.22
N GLU A 23 -9.45 -4.46 5.19
CA GLU A 23 -10.24 -4.33 3.96
C GLU A 23 -9.74 -3.16 3.10
N GLU A 24 -9.43 -2.02 3.72
CA GLU A 24 -8.81 -0.89 3.04
C GLU A 24 -7.42 -1.23 2.53
N LEU A 25 -6.63 -1.99 3.29
CA LEU A 25 -5.30 -2.43 2.86
C LEU A 25 -5.39 -3.34 1.63
N VAL A 26 -6.37 -4.25 1.60
CA VAL A 26 -6.62 -5.13 0.44
C VAL A 26 -7.06 -4.31 -0.78
N ALA A 27 -7.92 -3.30 -0.60
CA ALA A 27 -8.31 -2.40 -1.68
C ALA A 27 -7.11 -1.61 -2.24
N LEU A 28 -6.24 -1.09 -1.37
CA LEU A 28 -5.01 -0.38 -1.77
C LEU A 28 -4.02 -1.29 -2.50
N LEU A 29 -3.87 -2.55 -2.04
CA LEU A 29 -3.03 -3.54 -2.71
C LEU A 29 -3.53 -3.83 -4.13
N ASN A 30 -4.84 -4.01 -4.32
CA ASN A 30 -5.42 -4.25 -5.64
C ASN A 30 -5.21 -3.06 -6.60
N VAL A 31 -5.35 -1.82 -6.09
CA VAL A 31 -5.05 -0.61 -6.89
C VAL A 31 -3.58 -0.56 -7.27
N LEU A 32 -2.68 -0.84 -6.33
CA LEU A 32 -1.24 -0.87 -6.58
C LEU A 32 -0.86 -1.93 -7.62
N GLU A 33 -1.45 -3.12 -7.53
CA GLU A 33 -1.21 -4.21 -8.48
C GLU A 33 -1.66 -3.82 -9.90
N GLN A 34 -2.87 -3.26 -10.04
CA GLN A 34 -3.38 -2.80 -11.34
C GLN A 34 -2.52 -1.68 -11.93
N HIS A 35 -2.10 -0.72 -11.11
CA HIS A 35 -1.25 0.38 -11.56
C HIS A 35 0.13 -0.13 -11.98
N SER A 36 0.72 -1.02 -11.18
CA SER A 36 2.00 -1.67 -11.46
C SER A 36 1.95 -2.49 -12.76
N ALA A 37 0.88 -3.24 -12.98
CA ALA A 37 0.67 -4.03 -14.19
C ALA A 37 0.60 -3.16 -15.46
N ALA A 38 0.01 -1.96 -15.38
CA ALA A 38 0.00 -1.01 -16.49
C ALA A 38 1.41 -0.53 -16.89
N TYR A 39 2.37 -0.55 -15.95
CA TYR A 39 3.78 -0.28 -16.19
C TYR A 39 4.60 -1.55 -16.49
N GLY A 40 3.96 -2.72 -16.61
CA GLY A 40 4.66 -4.00 -16.80
C GLY A 40 5.44 -4.48 -15.58
N LEU A 41 5.17 -3.90 -14.41
CA LEU A 41 5.81 -4.23 -13.14
C LEU A 41 4.92 -5.19 -12.35
N GLY A 42 5.53 -6.19 -11.72
CA GLY A 42 4.83 -7.12 -10.82
C GLY A 42 5.17 -6.85 -9.36
N ILE A 43 4.21 -7.06 -8.46
CA ILE A 43 4.47 -7.00 -7.02
C ILE A 43 5.16 -8.30 -6.60
N ASN A 44 6.34 -8.20 -6.00
CA ASN A 44 7.04 -9.37 -5.46
C ASN A 44 6.57 -9.69 -4.03
N TYR A 45 5.48 -10.44 -3.91
CA TYR A 45 4.89 -10.83 -2.62
C TYR A 45 5.88 -11.57 -1.71
N ASN A 46 6.85 -12.30 -2.27
CA ASN A 46 7.83 -13.06 -1.50
C ASN A 46 8.82 -12.16 -0.73
N LYS A 47 9.00 -10.91 -1.17
CA LYS A 47 9.85 -9.91 -0.52
C LYS A 47 9.02 -8.81 0.17
N SER A 48 7.71 -8.79 -0.08
CA SER A 48 6.79 -7.86 0.55
C SER A 48 6.42 -8.36 1.95
N LYS A 49 6.81 -7.61 2.98
CA LYS A 49 6.47 -7.93 4.37
C LYS A 49 5.24 -7.12 4.76
N ILE A 50 4.13 -7.80 5.07
CA ILE A 50 2.94 -7.14 5.61
C ILE A 50 3.16 -6.97 7.11
N GLU A 51 3.50 -5.75 7.53
CA GLU A 51 3.55 -5.39 8.95
C GLU A 51 2.28 -4.60 9.30
N SER A 52 1.41 -5.20 10.11
CA SER A 52 0.20 -4.53 10.60
C SER A 52 0.57 -3.62 11.76
N MET A 53 0.83 -2.34 11.48
CA MET A 53 1.02 -1.34 12.53
C MET A 53 -0.34 -0.82 13.00
N ILE A 54 -0.85 -1.35 14.13
CA ILE A 54 -2.02 -0.78 14.79
C ILE A 54 -1.58 0.49 15.52
N ILE A 55 -1.92 1.66 15.00
CA ILE A 55 -1.76 2.93 15.71
C ILE A 55 -2.93 3.04 16.70
N ILE A 56 -2.67 2.74 17.98
CA ILE A 56 -3.61 3.07 19.06
C ILE A 56 -3.44 4.57 19.33
N GLU A 57 -4.40 5.40 18.92
CA GLU A 57 -4.52 6.75 19.48
C GLU A 57 -4.78 6.62 20.99
N LYS A 58 -3.88 7.19 21.80
CA LYS A 58 -4.02 7.28 23.26
C LYS A 58 -4.69 8.59 23.62
#